data_AF-A0A9W9SC52-F1
#
_entry.id   AF-A0A9W9SC52-F1
#
_cell.length_a   1.000
_cell.length_b   1.000
_cell.length_c   1.000
_cell.angle_alpha   90.00
_cell.angle_beta   90.00
_cell.angle_gamma   90.00
#
_symmetry.space_group_name_H-M   'P 1'
#
loop_
_entity.id
_entity.type
_entity.pdbx_description
1 polymer ?
#
loop_
_entity_poly.entity_id
_entity_poly.type
_entity_poly.pdbx_seq_one_letter_code
_entity_poly.pdbx_strand_id
1 'polypeptide(L)'
;MLEKTVDFQPTWRTFAEVKSLLRVTISVPAGVNGDGKKLLGLLPDRSTREKWIRRYCETYGRIYHVIDQNCLINELEEILIECLDANEVHILKILLVIAIAMQTDKSERLRGHMILQEAESRIHTSTQFQKPCVGVVQTLLLLIIMKTITASDTDKIYSLGGIMGLTSQIALSMGLNRDPALFPSVTPYYAEVRKRLWACFFRLSLDYCIRSGSHFGIRLEDVDCPLPSPVELLSLDLEIVMEPGTSDFAPQLPNYQASPIEKPQQALLSMHVHSFIIIITPNFVVSVPSHSSQRGYCYELWGNSVSILCQLQEVLQTGSELSSVAYHLLWTDLSRAALTACLVVDRLWRINLGTTVSNGPQPTLVIFQQPLLKYLDSILQILAGIYHLGSVAAKTRLVLAVATTVTSSLINDLGGPQQDIKFFRVGITAAEEVVTEMKQSLKQEDQDSTLALLGFNSARTSAPPSVATPLAADWMDHAQLPDPLIQTLFPSDCDFYPDSESPGLGMQSDLCLPYSMAPFKSPSTIQSIPNLLWEDV
;
A
#
# COMPACT_ATOMS: atom_id res chain seq x y z
N MET A 1 -10.55 22.50 -11.00
CA MET A 1 -10.11 23.51 -12.01
C MET A 1 -10.02 22.98 -13.47
N LEU A 2 -9.63 21.72 -13.69
CA LEU A 2 -9.33 21.12 -15.02
C LEU A 2 -10.51 20.94 -15.98
N GLU A 3 -11.73 20.70 -15.46
CA GLU A 3 -12.95 20.56 -16.28
C GLU A 3 -13.33 21.83 -17.06
N LYS A 4 -12.74 22.98 -16.72
CA LYS A 4 -13.03 24.27 -17.36
C LYS A 4 -11.95 24.69 -18.36
N THR A 5 -10.84 23.95 -18.46
CA THR A 5 -9.78 24.25 -19.42
C THR A 5 -10.15 23.68 -20.79
N VAL A 6 -10.41 24.58 -21.75
CA VAL A 6 -10.86 24.24 -23.11
C VAL A 6 -9.90 23.26 -23.80
N ASP A 7 -8.59 23.54 -23.73
CA ASP A 7 -7.56 22.76 -24.42
C ASP A 7 -7.41 21.33 -23.86
N PHE A 8 -7.79 21.09 -22.60
CA PHE A 8 -7.69 19.78 -21.95
C PHE A 8 -8.97 18.93 -22.07
N GLN A 9 -10.09 19.53 -22.49
CA GLN A 9 -11.38 18.83 -22.59
C GLN A 9 -11.35 17.54 -23.43
N PRO A 10 -10.69 17.49 -24.60
CA PRO A 10 -10.65 16.27 -25.40
C PRO A 10 -9.96 15.12 -24.66
N THR A 11 -8.83 15.40 -24.02
CA THR A 11 -8.05 14.46 -23.22
C THR A 11 -8.85 13.97 -22.02
N TRP A 12 -9.52 14.89 -21.32
CA TRP A 12 -10.40 14.55 -20.20
C TRP A 12 -11.51 13.58 -20.58
N ARG A 13 -12.21 13.83 -21.70
CA ARG A 13 -13.27 12.92 -22.19
C ARG A 13 -12.72 11.55 -22.55
N THR A 14 -11.57 11.52 -23.23
CA THR A 14 -10.90 10.26 -23.59
C THR A 14 -10.50 9.48 -22.34
N PHE A 15 -9.98 10.16 -21.31
CA PHE A 15 -9.65 9.51 -20.05
C PHE A 15 -10.89 9.06 -19.27
N ALA A 16 -12.02 9.78 -19.37
CA ALA A 16 -13.29 9.34 -18.81
C ALA A 16 -13.77 8.03 -19.42
N GLU A 17 -13.58 7.84 -20.74
CA GLU A 17 -13.85 6.56 -21.42
C GLU A 17 -12.92 5.45 -20.91
N VAL A 18 -11.61 5.71 -20.78
CA VAL A 18 -10.64 4.74 -20.20
C VAL A 18 -11.08 4.30 -18.80
N LYS A 19 -11.43 5.26 -17.93
CA LYS A 19 -11.95 4.96 -16.58
C LYS A 19 -13.27 4.18 -16.62
N SER A 20 -14.10 4.38 -17.63
CA SER A 20 -15.35 3.63 -17.80
C SER A 20 -15.07 2.18 -18.16
N LEU A 21 -14.18 1.94 -19.13
CA LEU A 21 -13.77 0.59 -19.53
C LEU A 21 -13.19 -0.19 -18.35
N LEU A 22 -12.22 0.39 -17.63
CA LEU A 22 -11.61 -0.23 -16.46
C LEU A 22 -12.64 -0.55 -15.37
N ARG A 23 -13.62 0.33 -15.15
CA ARG A 23 -14.68 0.09 -14.16
C ARG A 23 -15.59 -1.08 -14.55
N VAL A 24 -15.90 -1.25 -15.83
CA VAL A 24 -16.70 -2.38 -16.31
C VAL A 24 -15.96 -3.70 -16.06
N THR A 25 -14.66 -3.76 -16.37
CA THR A 25 -13.83 -4.98 -16.19
C THR A 25 -13.78 -5.44 -14.72
N ILE A 26 -13.76 -4.49 -13.78
CA ILE A 26 -13.60 -4.76 -12.34
C ILE A 26 -14.96 -4.89 -11.64
N SER A 27 -16.03 -4.39 -12.27
CA SER A 27 -17.36 -4.42 -11.69
C SER A 27 -17.88 -5.85 -11.56
N VAL A 28 -18.29 -6.20 -10.35
CA VAL A 28 -19.02 -7.45 -10.12
C VAL A 28 -20.43 -7.29 -10.71
N PRO A 29 -20.91 -8.25 -11.52
CA PRO A 29 -22.29 -8.21 -12.01
C PRO A 29 -23.26 -8.05 -10.85
N ALA A 30 -24.27 -7.19 -11.00
CA ALA A 30 -25.32 -7.07 -10.00
C ALA A 30 -25.99 -8.44 -9.84
N GLY A 31 -25.73 -9.10 -8.70
CA GLY A 31 -26.38 -10.34 -8.35
C GLY A 31 -27.89 -10.10 -8.31
N VAL A 32 -28.63 -10.94 -9.02
CA VAL A 32 -30.06 -11.12 -8.82
C VAL A 32 -30.27 -11.33 -7.33
N ASN A 33 -30.92 -10.37 -6.67
CA ASN A 33 -31.41 -10.53 -5.31
C ASN A 33 -32.16 -11.86 -5.21
N GLY A 34 -31.76 -12.71 -4.26
CA GLY A 34 -32.52 -13.91 -3.93
C GLY A 34 -32.02 -15.16 -4.64
N ASP A 35 -30.98 -15.76 -4.09
CA ASP A 35 -31.19 -16.98 -3.31
C ASP A 35 -29.97 -17.14 -2.44
N GLY A 36 -30.18 -17.34 -1.13
CA GLY A 36 -29.11 -17.59 -0.18
C GLY A 36 -28.36 -18.85 -0.55
N LYS A 37 -27.42 -18.74 -1.49
CA LYS A 37 -26.40 -19.76 -1.70
C LYS A 37 -25.73 -19.89 -0.34
N LYS A 38 -25.85 -21.09 0.26
CA LYS A 38 -25.11 -21.42 1.48
C LYS A 38 -23.67 -20.99 1.23
N LEU A 39 -23.09 -20.20 2.13
CA LEU A 39 -21.72 -19.68 2.02
C LEU A 39 -20.70 -20.75 1.64
N LEU A 40 -20.93 -21.98 2.06
CA LEU A 40 -20.18 -23.17 1.69
C LEU A 40 -20.07 -23.40 0.17
N GLY A 41 -21.10 -23.05 -0.61
CA GLY A 41 -21.10 -23.16 -2.07
C GLY A 41 -20.16 -22.18 -2.77
N LEU A 42 -19.63 -21.17 -2.06
CA LEU A 42 -18.60 -20.27 -2.58
C LEU A 42 -17.19 -20.81 -2.36
N LEU A 43 -17.01 -21.82 -1.49
CA LEU A 43 -15.71 -22.41 -1.27
C LEU A 43 -15.22 -23.08 -2.56
N PRO A 44 -13.98 -22.79 -3.00
CA PRO A 44 -13.41 -23.48 -4.15
C PRO A 44 -13.18 -24.97 -3.86
N ASP A 45 -12.88 -25.71 -4.92
CA ASP A 45 -12.41 -27.09 -4.80
C ASP A 45 -11.16 -27.16 -3.91
N ARG A 46 -10.87 -28.35 -3.39
CA ARG A 46 -9.81 -28.56 -2.41
C ARG A 46 -8.45 -28.04 -2.89
N SER A 47 -8.06 -28.34 -4.13
CA SER A 47 -6.75 -27.98 -4.66
C SER A 47 -6.58 -26.46 -4.78
N THR A 48 -7.60 -25.80 -5.32
CA THR A 48 -7.64 -24.34 -5.44
C THR A 48 -7.67 -23.67 -4.07
N ARG A 49 -8.41 -24.24 -3.12
CA ARG A 49 -8.50 -23.72 -1.74
C ARG A 49 -7.15 -23.75 -1.03
N GLU A 50 -6.48 -24.90 -1.02
CA GLU A 50 -5.17 -25.08 -0.40
C GLU A 50 -4.12 -24.18 -1.05
N LYS A 51 -4.17 -24.00 -2.38
CA LYS A 51 -3.33 -23.03 -3.11
C LYS A 51 -3.50 -21.61 -2.56
N TRP A 52 -4.73 -21.10 -2.46
CA TRP A 52 -4.96 -19.72 -2.03
C TRP A 52 -4.71 -19.49 -0.54
N ILE A 53 -5.00 -20.47 0.32
CA ILE A 53 -4.67 -20.38 1.75
C ILE A 53 -3.16 -20.30 1.94
N ARG A 54 -2.40 -21.16 1.26
CA ARG A 54 -0.93 -21.11 1.27
C ARG A 54 -0.43 -19.74 0.79
N ARG A 55 -0.96 -19.27 -0.34
CA ARG A 55 -0.62 -17.95 -0.91
C ARG A 55 -0.90 -16.80 0.06
N TYR A 56 -2.02 -16.84 0.80
CA TYR A 56 -2.30 -15.85 1.84
C TYR A 56 -1.23 -15.86 2.93
N CYS A 57 -0.87 -17.06 3.44
CA CYS A 57 0.11 -17.23 4.51
C CYS A 57 1.53 -16.84 4.09
N GLU A 58 1.84 -16.85 2.79
CA GLU A 58 3.11 -16.40 2.22
C GLU A 58 3.14 -14.89 1.94
N THR A 59 2.00 -14.22 1.89
CA THR A 59 1.86 -12.81 1.49
C THR A 59 1.19 -11.96 2.59
N TYR A 60 -0.07 -11.58 2.42
CA TYR A 60 -0.80 -10.69 3.33
C TYR A 60 -0.88 -11.22 4.77
N GLY A 61 -0.89 -12.55 4.96
CA GLY A 61 -0.87 -13.18 6.28
C GLY A 61 0.38 -12.83 7.09
N ARG A 62 1.54 -12.66 6.42
CA ARG A 62 2.79 -12.19 7.05
C ARG A 62 2.79 -10.68 7.28
N ILE A 63 2.01 -9.92 6.54
CA ILE A 63 1.98 -8.45 6.67
C ILE A 63 1.06 -8.03 7.83
N TYR A 64 -0.09 -8.70 7.95
CA TYR A 64 -1.16 -8.30 8.87
C TYR A 64 -1.32 -9.22 10.09
N HIS A 65 -0.81 -10.45 10.05
CA HIS A 65 -0.83 -11.41 11.16
C HIS A 65 -2.21 -11.58 11.84
N VAL A 66 -3.31 -11.48 11.07
CA VAL A 66 -4.69 -11.57 11.60
C VAL A 66 -5.03 -12.99 12.03
N ILE A 67 -4.51 -13.98 11.31
CA ILE A 67 -4.88 -15.39 11.41
C ILE A 67 -3.65 -16.23 11.69
N ASP A 68 -3.77 -17.14 12.66
CA ASP A 68 -2.84 -18.24 12.84
C ASP A 68 -3.12 -19.34 11.81
N GLN A 69 -2.08 -19.77 11.10
CA GLN A 69 -2.17 -20.75 10.03
C GLN A 69 -2.72 -22.09 10.52
N ASN A 70 -2.31 -22.55 11.71
CA ASN A 70 -2.75 -23.87 12.21
C ASN A 70 -4.21 -23.83 12.64
N CYS A 71 -4.61 -22.76 13.34
CA CYS A 71 -6.01 -22.51 13.69
C CYS A 71 -6.90 -22.48 12.43
N LEU A 72 -6.46 -21.81 11.36
CA LEU A 72 -7.20 -21.75 10.09
C LEU A 72 -7.38 -23.12 9.43
N ILE A 73 -6.34 -23.98 9.47
CA ILE A 73 -6.40 -25.33 8.90
C ILE A 73 -7.38 -26.20 9.70
N ASN A 74 -7.28 -26.19 11.03
CA ASN A 74 -8.16 -26.95 11.92
C ASN A 74 -9.63 -26.54 11.74
N GLU A 75 -9.90 -25.24 11.71
CA GLU A 75 -11.24 -24.69 11.51
C GLU A 75 -11.80 -25.03 10.12
N LEU A 76 -10.95 -25.07 9.09
CA LEU A 76 -11.35 -25.54 7.77
C LEU A 76 -11.74 -27.02 7.80
N GLU A 77 -10.99 -27.88 8.49
CA GLU A 77 -11.31 -29.30 8.62
C GLU A 77 -12.64 -29.50 9.36
N GLU A 78 -12.87 -28.78 10.46
CA GLU A 78 -14.13 -28.80 11.20
C GLU A 78 -15.33 -28.41 10.32
N ILE A 79 -15.21 -27.33 9.54
CA ILE A 79 -16.29 -26.89 8.63
C ILE A 79 -16.61 -27.95 7.56
N LEU A 80 -15.60 -28.65 7.07
CA LEU A 80 -15.78 -29.69 6.06
C LEU A 80 -16.46 -30.94 6.64
N ILE A 81 -16.29 -31.20 7.94
CA ILE A 81 -16.95 -32.30 8.66
C ILE A 81 -18.39 -31.90 9.03
N GLU A 82 -18.60 -30.73 9.63
CA GLU A 82 -19.86 -30.26 10.21
C GLU A 82 -20.75 -29.48 9.22
N CYS A 83 -20.63 -29.76 7.92
CA CYS A 83 -21.15 -29.05 6.73
C CYS A 83 -22.58 -28.43 6.79
N LEU A 84 -23.43 -28.74 7.75
CA LEU A 84 -24.77 -28.18 7.91
C LEU A 84 -24.92 -27.13 9.03
N ASP A 85 -24.09 -27.19 10.08
CA ASP A 85 -24.18 -26.31 11.27
C ASP A 85 -22.96 -25.39 11.43
N ALA A 86 -22.05 -25.40 10.46
CA ALA A 86 -20.83 -24.60 10.48
C ALA A 86 -21.11 -23.11 10.71
N ASN A 87 -20.39 -22.53 11.67
CA ASN A 87 -20.50 -21.13 12.05
C ASN A 87 -20.19 -20.21 10.85
N GLU A 88 -21.15 -19.36 10.51
CA GLU A 88 -21.05 -18.42 9.40
C GLU A 88 -19.82 -17.50 9.51
N VAL A 89 -19.42 -17.12 10.72
CA VAL A 89 -18.23 -16.31 10.97
C VAL A 89 -16.97 -17.02 10.47
N HIS A 90 -16.86 -18.32 10.74
CA HIS A 90 -15.70 -19.15 10.37
C HIS A 90 -15.63 -19.36 8.85
N ILE A 91 -16.77 -19.62 8.21
CA ILE A 91 -16.83 -19.77 6.75
C ILE A 91 -16.42 -18.46 6.06
N LEU A 92 -16.95 -17.31 6.50
CA LEU A 92 -16.60 -16.02 5.91
C LEU A 92 -15.14 -15.64 6.15
N LYS A 93 -14.57 -16.02 7.30
CA LYS A 93 -13.14 -15.84 7.58
C LYS A 93 -12.28 -16.53 6.54
N ILE A 94 -12.55 -17.81 6.26
CA ILE A 94 -11.81 -18.59 5.24
C ILE A 94 -12.03 -18.03 3.83
N LEU A 95 -13.27 -17.66 3.49
CA LEU A 95 -13.59 -17.07 2.19
C LEU A 95 -12.82 -15.77 1.96
N LEU A 96 -12.70 -14.91 2.98
CA LEU A 96 -11.94 -13.66 2.89
C LEU A 96 -10.43 -13.90 2.77
N VAL A 97 -9.86 -14.87 3.50
CA VAL A 97 -8.44 -15.29 3.33
C VAL A 97 -8.18 -15.66 1.87
N ILE A 98 -9.06 -16.50 1.29
CA ILE A 98 -8.96 -16.92 -0.12
C ILE A 98 -9.11 -15.72 -1.06
N ALA A 99 -10.11 -14.86 -0.83
CA ALA A 99 -10.39 -13.70 -1.69
C ALA A 99 -9.24 -12.69 -1.70
N ILE A 100 -8.59 -12.47 -0.55
CA ILE A 100 -7.39 -11.61 -0.43
C ILE A 100 -6.23 -12.20 -1.23
N ALA A 101 -5.98 -13.50 -1.11
CA ALA A 101 -4.90 -14.15 -1.86
C ALA A 101 -5.15 -14.14 -3.38
N MET A 102 -6.41 -14.29 -3.81
CA MET A 102 -6.78 -14.16 -5.23
C MET A 102 -6.41 -12.79 -5.81
N GLN A 103 -6.24 -11.74 -5.00
CA GLN A 103 -5.83 -10.42 -5.50
C GLN A 103 -4.40 -10.39 -6.05
N THR A 104 -3.58 -11.39 -5.74
CA THR A 104 -2.23 -11.51 -6.33
C THR A 104 -2.23 -12.02 -7.77
N ASP A 105 -3.36 -12.53 -8.27
CA ASP A 105 -3.49 -13.13 -9.60
C ASP A 105 -4.58 -12.42 -10.41
N LYS A 106 -4.20 -11.82 -11.54
CA LYS A 106 -5.11 -11.04 -12.42
C LYS A 106 -6.36 -11.83 -12.79
N SER A 107 -6.24 -13.13 -13.04
CA SER A 107 -7.34 -13.97 -13.53
C SER A 107 -8.42 -14.24 -12.46
N GLU A 108 -8.07 -14.19 -11.17
CA GLU A 108 -8.97 -14.54 -10.07
C GLU A 108 -9.48 -13.33 -9.29
N ARG A 109 -9.01 -12.12 -9.60
CA ARG A 109 -9.43 -10.88 -8.90
C ARG A 109 -10.93 -10.70 -8.87
N LEU A 110 -11.60 -10.89 -10.01
CA LEU A 110 -13.06 -10.75 -10.14
C LEU A 110 -13.80 -11.72 -9.22
N ARG A 111 -13.31 -12.97 -9.10
CA ARG A 111 -13.87 -13.96 -8.19
C ARG A 111 -13.68 -13.54 -6.73
N GLY A 112 -12.52 -12.99 -6.39
CA GLY A 112 -12.28 -12.40 -5.07
C GLY A 112 -13.25 -11.24 -4.77
N HIS A 113 -13.55 -10.38 -5.75
CA HIS A 113 -14.53 -9.31 -5.60
C HIS A 113 -15.97 -9.82 -5.43
N MET A 114 -16.33 -10.94 -6.06
CA MET A 114 -17.63 -11.59 -5.82
C MET A 114 -17.76 -12.09 -4.38
N ILE A 115 -16.70 -12.70 -3.85
CA ILE A 115 -16.65 -13.15 -2.46
C ILE A 115 -16.73 -11.94 -1.51
N LEU A 116 -16.02 -10.85 -1.81
CA LEU A 116 -16.10 -9.60 -1.05
C LEU A 116 -17.54 -9.06 -0.98
N GLN A 117 -18.24 -8.99 -2.11
CA GLN A 117 -19.62 -8.50 -2.16
C GLN A 117 -20.55 -9.35 -1.27
N GLU A 118 -20.41 -10.67 -1.31
CA GLU A 118 -21.20 -11.55 -0.44
C GLU A 118 -20.82 -11.35 1.03
N ALA A 119 -19.52 -11.29 1.35
CA ALA A 119 -19.03 -11.09 2.71
C ALA A 119 -19.57 -9.78 3.32
N GLU A 120 -19.54 -8.69 2.56
CA GLU A 120 -20.12 -7.40 2.98
C GLU A 120 -21.63 -7.53 3.24
N SER A 121 -22.37 -8.13 2.31
CA SER A 121 -23.82 -8.35 2.45
C SER A 121 -24.16 -9.13 3.73
N ARG A 122 -23.43 -10.20 4.00
CA ARG A 122 -23.66 -11.07 5.17
C ARG A 122 -23.27 -10.40 6.48
N ILE A 123 -22.16 -9.66 6.53
CA ILE A 123 -21.76 -8.89 7.71
C ILE A 123 -22.81 -7.82 8.07
N HIS A 124 -23.43 -7.20 7.06
CA HIS A 124 -24.49 -6.22 7.30
C HIS A 124 -25.83 -6.83 7.71
N THR A 125 -26.15 -8.05 7.26
CA THR A 125 -27.47 -8.66 7.47
C THR A 125 -27.52 -9.65 8.65
N SER A 126 -26.40 -10.26 9.02
CA SER A 126 -26.33 -11.26 10.11
C SER A 126 -25.89 -10.63 11.42
N THR A 127 -26.68 -10.81 12.48
CA THR A 127 -26.37 -10.29 13.82
C THR A 127 -25.17 -10.99 14.47
N GLN A 128 -24.71 -12.12 13.93
CA GLN A 128 -23.53 -12.83 14.44
C GLN A 128 -22.26 -11.96 14.39
N PHE A 129 -22.14 -11.10 13.38
CA PHE A 129 -21.00 -10.20 13.20
C PHE A 129 -21.02 -8.97 14.12
N GLN A 130 -22.05 -8.82 14.94
CA GLN A 130 -22.13 -7.78 15.97
C GLN A 130 -21.69 -8.29 17.34
N LYS A 131 -21.52 -9.61 17.50
CA LYS A 131 -21.10 -10.23 18.76
C LYS A 131 -19.61 -10.02 18.99
N PRO A 132 -19.18 -9.42 20.10
CA PRO A 132 -17.76 -9.26 20.38
C PRO A 132 -17.07 -10.60 20.64
N CYS A 133 -16.32 -11.09 19.64
CA CYS A 133 -15.45 -12.26 19.80
C CYS A 133 -14.28 -12.20 18.81
N VAL A 134 -13.25 -13.02 19.07
CA VAL A 134 -12.01 -13.07 18.28
C VAL A 134 -12.29 -13.38 16.82
N GLY A 135 -13.14 -14.38 16.54
CA GLY A 135 -13.51 -14.76 15.18
C GLY A 135 -14.16 -13.62 14.40
N VAL A 136 -15.05 -12.84 15.04
CA VAL A 136 -15.69 -11.67 14.41
C VAL A 136 -14.65 -10.60 14.11
N VAL A 137 -13.77 -10.24 15.05
CA VAL A 137 -12.71 -9.25 14.82
C VAL A 137 -11.80 -9.68 13.68
N GLN A 138 -11.39 -10.95 13.63
CA GLN A 138 -10.60 -11.51 12.53
C GLN A 138 -11.30 -11.33 11.18
N THR A 139 -12.58 -11.71 11.08
CA THR A 139 -13.35 -11.56 9.84
C THR A 139 -13.50 -10.09 9.43
N LEU A 140 -13.75 -9.19 10.38
CA LEU A 140 -13.87 -7.75 10.11
C LEU A 140 -12.54 -7.15 9.64
N LEU A 141 -11.40 -7.53 10.23
CA LEU A 141 -10.08 -7.08 9.80
C LEU A 141 -9.72 -7.62 8.42
N LEU A 142 -10.00 -8.88 8.12
CA LEU A 142 -9.84 -9.44 6.77
C LEU A 142 -10.71 -8.69 5.75
N LEU A 143 -11.95 -8.36 6.12
CA LEU A 143 -12.81 -7.56 5.25
C LEU A 143 -12.21 -6.17 5.01
N ILE A 144 -11.71 -5.50 6.04
CA ILE A 144 -11.03 -4.19 5.90
C ILE A 144 -9.83 -4.32 4.96
N ILE A 145 -8.97 -5.33 5.14
CA ILE A 145 -7.81 -5.58 4.26
C ILE A 145 -8.25 -5.74 2.81
N MET A 146 -9.26 -6.60 2.56
CA MET A 146 -9.79 -6.82 1.22
C MET A 146 -10.35 -5.54 0.61
N LYS A 147 -11.11 -4.75 1.36
CA LYS A 147 -11.66 -3.47 0.91
C LYS A 147 -10.56 -2.44 0.64
N THR A 148 -9.48 -2.41 1.44
CA THR A 148 -8.32 -1.54 1.19
C THR A 148 -7.63 -1.91 -0.12
N ILE A 149 -7.47 -3.21 -0.40
CA ILE A 149 -6.93 -3.70 -1.68
C ILE A 149 -7.84 -3.26 -2.84
N THR A 150 -9.14 -3.52 -2.78
CA THR A 150 -10.08 -3.11 -3.85
C THR A 150 -10.21 -1.58 -3.99
N ALA A 151 -10.01 -0.82 -2.91
CA ALA A 151 -9.96 0.63 -2.97
C ALA A 151 -8.75 1.14 -3.78
N SER A 152 -7.64 0.39 -3.79
CA SER A 152 -6.48 0.70 -4.63
C SER A 152 -6.72 0.55 -6.14
N ASP A 153 -7.84 -0.05 -6.55
CA ASP A 153 -8.27 -0.12 -7.95
C ASP A 153 -9.37 0.91 -8.28
N THR A 154 -10.31 1.07 -7.35
CA THR A 154 -11.61 1.71 -7.60
C THR A 154 -11.78 3.10 -7.02
N ASP A 155 -10.84 3.57 -6.19
CA ASP A 155 -10.89 4.86 -5.51
C ASP A 155 -12.07 4.99 -4.51
N LYS A 156 -12.45 3.86 -3.91
CA LYS A 156 -13.61 3.75 -2.98
C LYS A 156 -13.20 3.68 -1.51
N ILE A 157 -12.14 4.37 -1.12
CA ILE A 157 -11.61 4.31 0.26
C ILE A 157 -12.68 4.67 1.31
N TYR A 158 -13.57 5.64 1.02
CA TYR A 158 -14.64 6.04 1.94
C TYR A 158 -15.66 4.94 2.24
N SER A 159 -15.76 3.90 1.40
CA SER A 159 -16.64 2.75 1.66
C SER A 159 -16.21 1.92 2.88
N LEU A 160 -14.99 2.14 3.39
CA LEU A 160 -14.50 1.48 4.61
C LEU A 160 -15.01 2.12 5.91
N GLY A 161 -15.53 3.35 5.88
CA GLY A 161 -15.84 4.09 7.11
C GLY A 161 -16.81 3.36 8.04
N GLY A 162 -17.87 2.76 7.49
CA GLY A 162 -18.86 2.00 8.27
C GLY A 162 -18.27 0.75 8.94
N ILE A 163 -17.49 -0.04 8.18
CA ILE A 163 -16.87 -1.25 8.72
C ILE A 163 -15.75 -0.94 9.71
N MET A 164 -15.00 0.14 9.48
CA MET A 164 -13.98 0.64 10.40
C MET A 164 -14.59 1.05 11.73
N GLY A 165 -15.71 1.77 11.71
CA GLY A 165 -16.45 2.16 12.92
C GLY A 165 -16.96 0.96 13.72
N LEU A 166 -17.59 -0.02 13.05
CA LEU A 166 -18.05 -1.26 13.69
C LEU A 166 -16.87 -2.03 14.33
N THR A 167 -15.77 -2.16 13.59
CA THR A 167 -14.59 -2.89 14.05
C THR A 167 -13.95 -2.19 15.25
N SER A 168 -13.86 -0.86 15.22
CA SER A 168 -13.38 -0.05 16.35
C SER A 168 -14.23 -0.29 17.61
N GLN A 169 -15.56 -0.23 17.47
CA GLN A 169 -16.47 -0.46 18.59
C GLN A 169 -16.28 -1.86 19.19
N ILE A 170 -16.20 -2.90 18.35
CA ILE A 170 -16.00 -4.27 18.83
C ILE A 170 -14.63 -4.44 19.48
N ALA A 171 -13.55 -4.01 18.82
CA ALA A 171 -12.18 -4.14 19.32
C ALA A 171 -11.98 -3.45 20.68
N LEU A 172 -12.52 -2.23 20.83
CA LEU A 172 -12.47 -1.49 22.09
C LEU A 172 -13.36 -2.12 23.17
N SER A 173 -14.56 -2.61 22.81
CA SER A 173 -15.43 -3.31 23.77
C SER A 173 -14.82 -4.60 24.31
N MET A 174 -13.98 -5.28 23.51
CA MET A 174 -13.22 -6.46 23.93
C MET A 174 -11.95 -6.12 24.73
N GLY A 175 -11.60 -4.83 24.85
CA GLY A 175 -10.39 -4.37 25.50
C GLY A 175 -9.11 -4.78 24.76
N LEU A 176 -9.12 -4.84 23.43
CA LEU A 176 -7.92 -5.20 22.65
C LEU A 176 -6.81 -4.13 22.75
N ASN A 177 -7.18 -2.88 23.02
CA ASN A 177 -6.26 -1.77 23.31
C ASN A 177 -5.59 -1.87 24.69
N ARG A 178 -6.01 -2.83 25.52
CA ARG A 178 -5.52 -2.99 26.88
C ARG A 178 -4.44 -4.07 26.97
N ASP A 179 -3.46 -3.89 27.86
CA ASP A 179 -2.43 -4.89 28.14
C ASP A 179 -3.07 -6.26 28.48
N PRO A 180 -2.76 -7.34 27.72
CA PRO A 180 -3.23 -8.68 28.02
C PRO A 180 -2.90 -9.16 29.45
N ALA A 181 -1.83 -8.65 30.08
CA ALA A 181 -1.45 -9.01 31.44
C ALA A 181 -2.53 -8.62 32.49
N LEU A 182 -3.44 -7.70 32.15
CA LEU A 182 -4.58 -7.32 32.98
C LEU A 182 -5.68 -8.40 33.02
N PHE A 183 -5.61 -9.43 32.17
CA PHE A 183 -6.61 -10.48 32.05
C PHE A 183 -6.03 -11.84 32.51
N PRO A 184 -6.13 -12.18 33.81
CA PRO A 184 -5.44 -13.34 34.39
C PRO A 184 -5.89 -14.70 33.84
N SER A 185 -7.03 -14.77 33.16
CA SER A 185 -7.57 -15.98 32.52
C SER A 185 -7.09 -16.19 31.08
N VAL A 186 -6.28 -15.28 30.52
CA VAL A 186 -5.84 -15.33 29.13
C VAL A 186 -4.52 -16.10 29.05
N THR A 187 -4.47 -17.13 28.21
CA THR A 187 -3.23 -17.90 27.98
C THR A 187 -2.21 -17.08 27.20
N PRO A 188 -0.89 -17.42 27.25
CA PRO A 188 0.13 -16.74 26.45
C PRO A 188 -0.21 -16.66 24.96
N TYR A 189 -0.74 -17.75 24.38
CA TYR A 189 -1.24 -17.78 23.01
C TYR A 189 -2.30 -16.71 22.76
N TYR A 190 -3.37 -16.69 23.55
CA TYR A 190 -4.46 -15.73 23.37
C TYR A 190 -4.03 -14.29 23.67
N ALA A 191 -3.07 -14.08 24.57
CA ALA A 191 -2.47 -12.77 24.81
C ALA A 191 -1.77 -12.25 23.55
N GLU A 192 -0.99 -13.10 22.87
CA GLU A 192 -0.32 -12.75 21.62
C GLU A 192 -1.32 -12.50 20.48
N VAL A 193 -2.35 -13.33 20.34
CA VAL A 193 -3.44 -13.11 19.37
C VAL A 193 -4.10 -11.75 19.58
N ARG A 194 -4.40 -11.37 20.83
CA ARG A 194 -4.99 -10.05 21.15
C ARG A 194 -4.09 -8.90 20.71
N LYS A 195 -2.79 -8.97 21.01
CA LYS A 195 -1.81 -7.94 20.58
C LYS A 195 -1.75 -7.81 19.07
N ARG A 196 -1.72 -8.93 18.34
CA ARG A 196 -1.68 -8.94 16.86
C ARG A 196 -2.93 -8.34 16.24
N LEU A 197 -4.11 -8.69 16.76
CA LEU A 197 -5.37 -8.11 16.27
C LEU A 197 -5.45 -6.61 16.55
N TRP A 198 -5.02 -6.16 17.73
CA TRP A 198 -4.95 -4.73 18.04
C TRP A 198 -3.97 -3.98 17.15
N ALA A 199 -2.75 -4.49 16.99
CA ALA A 199 -1.73 -3.88 16.13
C ALA A 199 -2.20 -3.80 14.67
N CYS A 200 -2.84 -4.86 14.17
CA CYS A 200 -3.42 -4.88 12.83
C CYS A 200 -4.52 -3.82 12.67
N PHE A 201 -5.47 -3.78 13.60
CA PHE A 201 -6.55 -2.79 13.61
C PHE A 201 -6.00 -1.35 13.65
N PHE A 202 -5.04 -1.09 14.54
CA PHE A 202 -4.43 0.23 14.69
C PHE A 202 -3.74 0.67 13.39
N ARG A 203 -2.95 -0.22 12.78
CA ARG A 203 -2.28 0.02 11.49
C ARG A 203 -3.27 0.34 10.38
N LEU A 204 -4.32 -0.48 10.24
CA LEU A 204 -5.34 -0.28 9.20
C LEU A 204 -6.16 1.00 9.43
N SER A 205 -6.43 1.34 10.69
CA SER A 205 -7.12 2.59 11.05
C SER A 205 -6.28 3.81 10.70
N LEU A 206 -4.97 3.77 10.98
CA LEU A 206 -4.06 4.86 10.66
C LEU A 206 -3.92 5.03 9.15
N ASP A 207 -3.72 3.94 8.40
CA ASP A 207 -3.68 3.96 6.94
C ASP A 207 -4.97 4.52 6.35
N TYR A 208 -6.13 4.09 6.84
CA TYR A 208 -7.42 4.64 6.43
C TYR A 208 -7.51 6.16 6.65
N CYS A 209 -7.12 6.65 7.83
CA CYS A 209 -7.14 8.10 8.14
C CYS A 209 -6.20 8.89 7.22
N ILE A 210 -5.00 8.38 6.97
CA ILE A 210 -4.03 8.99 6.05
C ILE A 210 -4.59 9.08 4.63
N ARG A 211 -5.26 8.03 4.13
CA ARG A 211 -5.80 7.98 2.77
C ARG A 211 -7.10 8.76 2.58
N SER A 212 -7.95 8.78 3.60
CA SER A 212 -9.26 9.45 3.55
C SER A 212 -9.22 10.89 4.02
N GLY A 213 -8.12 11.35 4.63
CA GLY A 213 -8.04 12.64 5.31
C GLY A 213 -8.95 12.74 6.54
N SER A 214 -9.41 11.60 7.08
CA SER A 214 -10.27 11.56 8.26
C SER A 214 -9.47 11.67 9.56
N HIS A 215 -10.16 12.03 10.64
CA HIS A 215 -9.56 12.12 11.97
C HIS A 215 -9.26 10.74 12.55
N PHE A 216 -8.04 10.57 13.07
CA PHE A 216 -7.64 9.37 13.81
C PHE A 216 -8.19 9.42 15.24
N GLY A 217 -9.26 8.65 15.49
CA GLY A 217 -10.03 8.73 16.74
C GLY A 217 -9.46 7.96 17.95
N ILE A 218 -8.32 7.28 17.81
CA ILE A 218 -7.70 6.52 18.91
C ILE A 218 -6.71 7.42 19.63
N ARG A 219 -6.96 7.65 20.92
CA ARG A 219 -6.07 8.40 21.82
C ARG A 219 -4.98 7.48 22.33
N LEU A 220 -3.72 7.88 22.16
CA LEU A 220 -2.57 7.04 22.53
C LEU A 220 -2.49 6.84 24.05
N GLU A 221 -2.95 7.81 24.84
CA GLU A 221 -3.04 7.71 26.29
C GLU A 221 -4.03 6.64 26.79
N ASP A 222 -4.98 6.22 25.96
CA ASP A 222 -5.97 5.19 26.29
C ASP A 222 -5.51 3.78 25.85
N VAL A 223 -4.28 3.66 25.34
CA VAL A 223 -3.69 2.42 24.81
C VAL A 223 -2.49 2.01 25.66
N ASP A 224 -2.55 0.82 26.26
CA ASP A 224 -1.40 0.21 26.97
C ASP A 224 -1.10 -1.22 26.49
N CYS A 225 -1.76 -1.68 25.42
CA CYS A 225 -1.44 -2.93 24.76
C CYS A 225 0.00 -2.90 24.20
N PRO A 226 0.89 -3.83 24.63
CA PRO A 226 2.27 -3.85 24.15
C PRO A 226 2.36 -4.36 22.71
N LEU A 227 3.51 -4.13 22.07
CA LEU A 227 3.75 -4.59 20.71
C LEU A 227 3.68 -6.14 20.61
N PRO A 228 3.25 -6.68 19.46
CA PRO A 228 3.32 -8.11 19.19
C PRO A 228 4.74 -8.66 19.34
N SER A 229 4.85 -9.89 19.82
CA SER A 229 6.13 -10.59 19.94
C SER A 229 6.59 -11.09 18.55
N PRO A 230 7.90 -11.10 18.26
CA PRO A 230 8.42 -11.74 17.04
C PRO A 230 8.28 -13.26 17.04
N VAL A 231 7.89 -13.88 18.17
CA VAL A 231 7.77 -15.32 18.36
C VAL A 231 6.64 -15.92 17.50
N GLU A 232 6.84 -17.12 16.94
CA GLU A 232 5.78 -17.84 16.23
C GLU A 232 4.69 -18.33 17.21
N LEU A 233 3.41 -18.23 16.85
CA LEU A 233 2.31 -18.65 17.74
C LEU A 233 2.39 -20.14 18.11
N LEU A 234 2.95 -20.97 17.22
CA LEU A 234 3.19 -22.39 17.42
C LEU A 234 4.02 -22.70 18.67
N SER A 235 5.02 -21.89 19.01
CA SER A 235 5.85 -22.15 20.18
C SER A 235 5.15 -21.83 21.50
N LEU A 236 4.13 -20.96 21.48
CA LEU A 236 3.37 -20.57 22.67
C LEU A 236 2.35 -21.64 23.09
N ASP A 237 1.88 -22.48 22.16
CA ASP A 237 1.02 -23.63 22.49
C ASP A 237 1.83 -24.81 23.09
N LEU A 238 3.09 -24.95 22.69
CA LEU A 238 3.99 -26.02 23.17
C LEU A 238 4.43 -25.80 24.63
N GLU A 239 4.56 -24.56 25.08
CA GLU A 239 4.91 -24.23 26.48
C GLU A 239 3.82 -24.64 27.48
N ILE A 240 2.58 -24.83 27.04
CA ILE A 240 1.46 -25.27 27.90
C ILE A 240 1.53 -26.78 28.20
N VAL A 241 2.26 -27.56 27.40
CA VAL A 241 2.32 -29.03 27.51
C VAL A 241 3.50 -29.51 28.37
N MET A 242 4.47 -28.65 28.68
CA MET A 242 5.66 -29.04 29.46
C MET A 242 5.48 -28.72 30.96
N GLU A 243 4.98 -29.70 31.71
CA GLU A 243 5.20 -29.78 33.17
C GLU A 243 6.72 -29.73 33.49
N PRO A 244 7.15 -29.13 34.60
CA PRO A 244 8.56 -28.90 34.89
C PRO A 244 9.22 -30.20 35.34
N GLY A 245 9.76 -30.96 34.39
CA GLY A 245 10.50 -32.18 34.66
C GLY A 245 11.36 -32.60 33.48
N THR A 246 12.68 -32.52 33.68
CA THR A 246 13.77 -33.15 32.92
C THR A 246 14.17 -32.59 31.54
N SER A 247 15.26 -31.81 31.58
CA SER A 247 16.54 -32.07 30.86
C SER A 247 16.67 -31.78 29.36
N ASP A 248 17.48 -30.75 29.09
CA ASP A 248 18.52 -30.68 28.04
C ASP A 248 18.14 -31.07 26.61
N PHE A 249 17.32 -30.25 25.98
CA PHE A 249 17.43 -30.01 24.54
C PHE A 249 17.27 -28.52 24.28
N ALA A 250 18.40 -27.81 24.18
CA ALA A 250 18.39 -26.47 23.59
C ALA A 250 17.86 -26.62 22.15
N PRO A 251 16.75 -25.95 21.78
CA PRO A 251 16.31 -25.96 20.39
C PRO A 251 17.41 -25.27 19.58
N GLN A 252 18.03 -26.00 18.66
CA GLN A 252 18.90 -25.38 17.68
C GLN A 252 18.04 -24.38 16.91
N LEU A 253 18.36 -23.07 17.03
CA LEU A 253 17.73 -22.03 16.23
C LEU A 253 17.80 -22.47 14.76
N PRO A 254 16.66 -22.62 14.06
CA PRO A 254 16.71 -22.89 12.64
C PRO A 254 17.46 -21.74 11.97
N ASN A 255 18.45 -22.09 11.15
CA ASN A 255 19.24 -21.18 10.34
C ASN A 255 18.28 -20.20 9.65
N TYR A 256 18.28 -18.93 10.07
CA TYR A 256 17.35 -17.89 9.62
C TYR A 256 17.71 -17.52 8.17
N GLN A 257 17.29 -18.34 7.20
CA GLN A 257 17.22 -17.87 5.83
C GLN A 257 16.11 -16.82 5.79
N ALA A 258 16.50 -15.56 5.65
CA ALA A 258 15.60 -14.42 5.54
C ALA A 258 14.48 -14.73 4.55
N SER A 259 13.24 -14.77 5.03
CA SER A 259 12.09 -15.01 4.17
C SER A 259 12.02 -13.87 3.14
N PRO A 260 11.69 -14.14 1.86
CA PRO A 260 11.62 -13.10 0.82
C PRO A 260 10.65 -11.94 1.16
N ILE A 261 9.78 -12.10 2.16
CA ILE A 261 8.86 -11.07 2.65
C ILE A 261 9.46 -10.10 3.68
N GLU A 262 10.60 -10.40 4.29
CA GLU A 262 11.19 -9.56 5.34
C GLU A 262 11.62 -8.19 4.81
N LYS A 263 12.27 -8.17 3.64
CA LYS A 263 12.65 -6.93 2.95
C LYS A 263 11.44 -6.03 2.66
N PRO A 264 10.35 -6.51 2.02
CA PRO A 264 9.18 -5.67 1.79
C PRO A 264 8.47 -5.27 3.09
N GLN A 265 8.49 -6.07 4.16
CA GLN A 265 7.98 -5.65 5.48
C GLN A 265 8.76 -4.48 6.06
N GLN A 266 10.09 -4.54 6.03
CA GLN A 266 10.96 -3.45 6.50
C GLN A 266 10.79 -2.19 5.65
N ALA A 267 10.71 -2.36 4.32
CA ALA A 267 10.48 -1.28 3.37
C ALA A 267 9.11 -0.61 3.63
N LEU A 268 8.05 -1.37 3.88
CA LEU A 268 6.72 -0.84 4.22
C LEU A 268 6.78 0.08 5.44
N LEU A 269 7.43 -0.36 6.52
CA LEU A 269 7.57 0.44 7.75
C LEU A 269 8.35 1.73 7.49
N SER A 270 9.51 1.61 6.85
CA SER A 270 10.38 2.73 6.49
C SER A 270 9.65 3.75 5.61
N MET A 271 8.98 3.31 4.55
CA MET A 271 8.25 4.19 3.63
C MET A 271 7.12 4.95 4.32
N HIS A 272 6.35 4.31 5.19
CA HIS A 272 5.27 4.99 5.91
C HIS A 272 5.81 6.11 6.82
N VAL A 273 6.97 5.93 7.46
CA VAL A 273 7.61 6.97 8.27
C VAL A 273 7.99 8.18 7.40
N HIS A 274 8.69 7.95 6.29
CA HIS A 274 9.06 9.03 5.35
C HIS A 274 7.81 9.71 4.77
N SER A 275 6.78 8.93 4.43
CA SER A 275 5.51 9.43 3.89
C SER A 275 4.79 10.33 4.89
N PHE A 276 4.83 9.99 6.19
CA PHE A 276 4.30 10.83 7.25
C PHE A 276 5.01 12.19 7.34
N ILE A 277 6.35 12.21 7.24
CA ILE A 277 7.12 13.47 7.20
C ILE A 277 6.72 14.31 5.98
N ILE A 278 6.53 13.67 4.82
CA ILE A 278 6.05 14.33 3.60
C ILE A 278 4.63 14.87 3.75
N ILE A 279 3.79 14.36 4.67
CA ILE A 279 2.45 14.94 4.90
C ILE A 279 2.53 16.29 5.62
N ILE A 280 3.42 16.40 6.60
CA ILE A 280 3.45 17.54 7.52
C ILE A 280 4.29 18.72 7.00
N THR A 281 5.40 18.42 6.32
CA THR A 281 6.41 19.41 5.91
C THR A 281 6.02 20.31 4.71
N PRO A 282 5.15 19.91 3.75
CA PRO A 282 4.81 20.76 2.60
C PRO A 282 4.08 22.06 2.94
N ASN A 283 3.44 22.15 4.11
CA ASN A 283 2.77 23.39 4.56
C ASN A 283 3.71 24.61 4.57
N PHE A 284 5.01 24.39 4.74
CA PHE A 284 6.02 25.45 4.74
C PHE A 284 6.49 25.86 3.33
N VAL A 285 6.07 25.13 2.29
CA VAL A 285 6.53 25.28 0.90
C VAL A 285 5.39 25.61 -0.07
N VAL A 286 4.22 24.99 0.06
CA VAL A 286 3.14 25.06 -0.94
C VAL A 286 2.36 26.39 -0.88
N SER A 287 2.10 26.92 0.32
CA SER A 287 1.22 28.09 0.52
C SER A 287 1.92 29.45 0.53
N VAL A 288 3.21 29.51 0.18
CA VAL A 288 4.04 30.72 0.28
C VAL A 288 4.78 30.96 -1.04
N PRO A 289 4.99 32.23 -1.47
CA PRO A 289 5.85 32.54 -2.61
C PRO A 289 7.26 31.94 -2.45
N SER A 290 7.87 31.55 -3.56
CA SER A 290 9.20 30.92 -3.55
C SER A 290 10.26 31.88 -2.99
N HIS A 291 10.94 31.47 -1.93
CA HIS A 291 11.98 32.27 -1.27
C HIS A 291 13.19 31.41 -0.86
N SER A 292 14.37 32.00 -0.81
CA SER A 292 15.64 31.29 -0.52
C SER A 292 15.66 30.58 0.85
N SER A 293 14.90 31.09 1.82
CA SER A 293 14.75 30.49 3.15
C SER A 293 14.06 29.11 3.13
N GLN A 294 13.37 28.75 2.05
CA GLN A 294 12.68 27.47 1.91
C GLN A 294 13.61 26.31 1.49
N ARG A 295 14.88 26.60 1.12
CA ARG A 295 15.81 25.57 0.62
C ARG A 295 16.01 24.41 1.60
N GLY A 296 16.10 24.69 2.91
CA GLY A 296 16.23 23.65 3.94
C GLY A 296 15.05 22.66 3.91
N TYR A 297 13.82 23.18 3.93
CA TYR A 297 12.61 22.36 3.82
C TYR A 297 12.54 21.58 2.50
N CYS A 298 12.99 22.18 1.40
CA CYS A 298 13.05 21.50 0.10
C CYS A 298 14.02 20.29 0.13
N TYR A 299 15.17 20.41 0.81
CA TYR A 299 16.13 19.31 0.94
C TYR A 299 15.62 18.19 1.84
N GLU A 300 14.89 18.53 2.91
CA GLU A 300 14.24 17.55 3.77
C GLU A 300 13.13 16.79 3.02
N LEU A 301 12.24 17.51 2.33
CA LEU A 301 11.19 16.90 1.50
C LEU A 301 11.78 16.01 0.40
N TRP A 302 12.88 16.45 -0.21
CA TRP A 302 13.62 15.67 -1.19
C TRP A 302 14.15 14.36 -0.61
N GLY A 303 14.86 14.43 0.52
CA GLY A 303 15.46 13.25 1.15
C GLY A 303 14.42 12.20 1.49
N ASN A 304 13.29 12.62 2.06
CA ASN A 304 12.18 11.71 2.35
C ASN A 304 11.55 11.13 1.08
N SER A 305 11.36 11.95 0.05
CA SER A 305 10.73 11.49 -1.20
C SER A 305 11.61 10.49 -1.94
N VAL A 306 12.90 10.77 -2.09
CA VAL A 306 13.84 9.87 -2.77
C VAL A 306 14.02 8.55 -2.03
N SER A 307 14.03 8.59 -0.68
CA SER A 307 14.08 7.36 0.14
C SER A 307 12.92 6.42 -0.19
N ILE A 308 11.69 6.95 -0.32
CA ILE A 308 10.51 6.17 -0.72
C ILE A 308 10.65 5.66 -2.15
N LEU A 309 11.00 6.52 -3.11
CA LEU A 309 11.10 6.15 -4.52
C LEU A 309 12.16 5.07 -4.77
N CYS A 310 13.31 5.16 -4.08
CA CYS A 310 14.40 4.19 -4.17
C CYS A 310 13.96 2.82 -3.64
N GLN A 311 13.44 2.76 -2.41
CA GLN A 311 12.98 1.51 -1.82
C GLN A 311 11.80 0.90 -2.62
N LEU A 312 10.92 1.73 -3.20
CA LEU A 312 9.80 1.26 -4.01
C LEU A 312 10.27 0.62 -5.31
N GLN A 313 11.27 1.20 -5.95
CA GLN A 313 11.86 0.63 -7.14
C GLN A 313 12.38 -0.79 -6.87
N GLU A 314 13.08 -1.00 -5.75
CA GLU A 314 13.57 -2.31 -5.35
C GLU A 314 12.42 -3.29 -5.08
N VAL A 315 11.45 -2.91 -4.26
CA VAL A 315 10.32 -3.78 -3.89
C VAL A 315 9.48 -4.16 -5.11
N LEU A 316 9.21 -3.22 -6.02
CA LEU A 316 8.40 -3.48 -7.22
C LEU A 316 9.15 -4.30 -8.28
N GLN A 317 10.49 -4.32 -8.27
CA GLN A 317 11.32 -5.21 -9.10
C GLN A 317 11.42 -6.63 -8.55
N THR A 318 11.09 -6.84 -7.27
CA THR A 318 11.25 -8.13 -6.57
C THR A 318 10.12 -9.12 -6.93
N GLY A 319 10.13 -9.65 -8.15
CA GLY A 319 9.21 -10.71 -8.61
C GLY A 319 7.76 -10.25 -8.84
N SER A 320 7.02 -10.94 -9.71
CA SER A 320 5.66 -10.53 -10.13
C SER A 320 4.64 -10.57 -8.98
N GLU A 321 4.78 -11.50 -8.04
CA GLU A 321 3.76 -11.77 -7.02
C GLU A 321 3.77 -10.75 -5.87
N LEU A 322 4.97 -10.46 -5.34
CA LEU A 322 5.15 -9.47 -4.26
C LEU A 322 5.01 -8.04 -4.76
N SER A 323 5.31 -7.79 -6.04
CA SER A 323 5.12 -6.47 -6.68
C SER A 323 3.66 -6.03 -6.65
N SER A 324 2.71 -6.93 -6.95
CA SER A 324 1.27 -6.66 -6.86
C SER A 324 0.83 -6.30 -5.44
N VAL A 325 1.29 -7.09 -4.45
CA VAL A 325 1.02 -6.84 -3.02
C VAL A 325 1.58 -5.49 -2.60
N ALA A 326 2.84 -5.20 -2.94
CA ALA A 326 3.49 -3.94 -2.62
C ALA A 326 2.75 -2.75 -3.22
N TYR A 327 2.34 -2.85 -4.49
CA TYR A 327 1.59 -1.78 -5.15
C TYR A 327 0.25 -1.47 -4.43
N HIS A 328 -0.55 -2.49 -4.09
CA HIS A 328 -1.80 -2.26 -3.36
C HIS A 328 -1.58 -1.53 -2.03
N LEU A 329 -0.48 -1.83 -1.36
CA LEU A 329 -0.14 -1.26 -0.06
C LEU A 329 0.49 0.15 -0.18
N LEU A 330 1.24 0.45 -1.24
CA LEU A 330 2.14 1.61 -1.27
C LEU A 330 1.85 2.62 -2.37
N TRP A 331 0.83 2.43 -3.22
CA TRP A 331 0.56 3.35 -4.33
C TRP A 331 0.36 4.81 -3.87
N THR A 332 -0.19 5.03 -2.67
CA THR A 332 -0.35 6.37 -2.08
C THR A 332 0.97 7.00 -1.71
N ASP A 333 1.85 6.23 -1.07
CA ASP A 333 3.19 6.67 -0.67
C ASP A 333 4.04 6.98 -1.90
N LEU A 334 3.94 6.14 -2.93
CA LEU A 334 4.53 6.37 -4.25
C LEU A 334 4.09 7.73 -4.82
N SER A 335 2.79 7.95 -4.88
CA SER A 335 2.20 9.14 -5.50
C SER A 335 2.61 10.40 -4.73
N ARG A 336 2.57 10.34 -3.40
CA ARG A 336 2.99 11.43 -2.52
C ARG A 336 4.46 11.77 -2.69
N ALA A 337 5.34 10.77 -2.69
CA ALA A 337 6.78 10.95 -2.84
C ALA A 337 7.15 11.51 -4.22
N ALA A 338 6.58 10.94 -5.29
CA ALA A 338 6.85 11.38 -6.65
C ALA A 338 6.42 12.83 -6.88
N LEU A 339 5.19 13.18 -6.49
CA LEU A 339 4.68 14.55 -6.66
C LEU A 339 5.43 15.56 -5.78
N THR A 340 5.78 15.18 -4.55
CA THR A 340 6.58 16.02 -3.67
C THR A 340 7.97 16.27 -4.24
N ALA A 341 8.63 15.25 -4.79
CA ALA A 341 9.93 15.40 -5.42
C ALA A 341 9.87 16.31 -6.66
N CYS A 342 8.85 16.16 -7.51
CA CYS A 342 8.61 17.08 -8.64
C CYS A 342 8.41 18.53 -8.16
N LEU A 343 7.62 18.72 -7.10
CA LEU A 343 7.37 20.04 -6.50
C LEU A 343 8.65 20.66 -5.93
N VAL A 344 9.50 19.87 -5.27
CA VAL A 344 10.81 20.34 -4.80
C VAL A 344 11.66 20.84 -5.96
N VAL A 345 11.73 20.10 -7.07
CA VAL A 345 12.52 20.50 -8.24
C VAL A 345 11.99 21.80 -8.86
N ASP A 346 10.66 21.94 -9.02
CA ASP A 346 10.03 23.19 -9.46
C ASP A 346 10.37 24.36 -8.51
N ARG A 347 10.27 24.15 -7.20
CA ARG A 347 10.55 25.19 -6.19
C ARG A 347 12.00 25.64 -6.22
N LEU A 348 12.95 24.70 -6.28
CA LEU A 348 14.36 25.01 -6.42
C LEU A 348 14.65 25.77 -7.72
N TRP A 349 14.01 25.39 -8.83
CA TRP A 349 14.11 26.10 -10.09
C TRP A 349 13.61 27.55 -9.97
N ARG A 350 12.41 27.78 -9.40
CA ARG A 350 11.86 29.14 -9.18
C ARG A 350 12.74 30.01 -8.28
N ILE A 351 13.25 29.44 -7.17
CA ILE A 351 14.18 30.15 -6.27
C ILE A 351 15.44 30.58 -7.03
N ASN A 352 15.94 29.73 -7.92
CA ASN A 352 17.12 30.03 -8.72
C ASN A 352 16.85 31.10 -9.79
N LEU A 353 15.68 31.08 -10.44
CA LEU A 353 15.27 32.11 -11.40
C LEU A 353 15.26 33.51 -10.77
N GLY A 354 14.86 33.62 -9.50
CA GLY A 354 14.86 34.89 -8.76
C GLY A 354 16.23 35.36 -8.26
N THR A 355 17.27 34.52 -8.34
CA THR A 355 18.59 34.80 -7.71
C THR A 355 19.76 34.90 -8.68
N THR A 356 19.63 34.53 -9.96
CA THR A 356 20.78 34.45 -10.88
C THR A 356 20.66 35.33 -12.14
N VAL A 357 21.76 36.00 -12.50
CA VAL A 357 22.04 36.66 -13.80
C VAL A 357 22.71 35.67 -14.80
N SER A 358 22.75 34.37 -14.48
CA SER A 358 23.56 33.38 -15.19
C SER A 358 22.80 32.69 -16.32
N ASN A 359 23.44 32.55 -17.49
CA ASN A 359 22.88 32.02 -18.74
C ASN A 359 22.80 30.47 -18.83
N GLY A 360 22.72 29.75 -17.70
CA GLY A 360 22.73 28.27 -17.73
C GLY A 360 22.12 27.61 -16.48
N PRO A 361 21.71 26.33 -16.57
CA PRO A 361 21.10 25.61 -15.47
C PRO A 361 22.09 25.40 -14.32
N GLN A 362 21.66 25.73 -13.10
CA GLN A 362 22.46 25.58 -11.89
C GLN A 362 22.81 24.09 -11.64
N PRO A 363 24.07 23.75 -11.30
CA PRO A 363 24.49 22.36 -11.03
C PRO A 363 23.63 21.67 -9.96
N THR A 364 23.20 22.41 -8.93
CA THR A 364 22.34 21.87 -7.87
C THR A 364 20.98 21.43 -8.38
N LEU A 365 20.37 22.12 -9.35
CA LEU A 365 19.07 21.69 -9.90
C LEU A 365 19.21 20.38 -10.70
N VAL A 366 20.29 20.27 -11.48
CA VAL A 366 20.61 19.07 -12.27
C VAL A 366 20.82 17.85 -11.37
N ILE A 367 21.51 18.03 -10.23
CA ILE A 367 21.78 16.98 -9.23
C ILE A 367 20.47 16.37 -8.68
N PHE A 368 19.40 17.15 -8.57
CA PHE A 368 18.11 16.66 -8.07
C PHE A 368 17.26 16.11 -9.22
N GLN A 369 17.19 16.82 -10.34
CA GLN A 369 16.32 16.42 -11.45
C GLN A 369 16.74 15.07 -12.08
N GLN A 370 18.04 14.83 -12.29
CA GLN A 370 18.52 13.63 -12.99
C GLN A 370 18.16 12.32 -12.26
N PRO A 371 18.44 12.16 -10.95
CA PRO A 371 17.97 10.99 -10.20
C PRO A 371 16.45 10.88 -10.20
N LEU A 372 15.72 11.99 -10.04
CA LEU A 372 14.24 11.95 -10.05
C LEU A 372 13.70 11.35 -11.33
N LEU A 373 14.17 11.83 -12.48
CA LEU A 373 13.70 11.34 -13.78
C LEU A 373 14.02 9.86 -13.96
N LYS A 374 15.16 9.38 -13.48
CA LYS A 374 15.50 7.94 -13.49
C LYS A 374 14.52 7.10 -12.66
N TYR A 375 14.18 7.56 -11.45
CA TYR A 375 13.21 6.85 -10.61
C TYR A 375 11.81 6.86 -11.24
N LEU A 376 11.35 8.04 -11.71
CA LEU A 376 10.03 8.19 -12.30
C LEU A 376 9.89 7.38 -13.60
N ASP A 377 10.92 7.32 -14.44
CA ASP A 377 10.90 6.49 -15.65
C ASP A 377 10.74 5.01 -15.31
N SER A 378 11.54 4.49 -14.37
CA SER A 378 11.42 3.10 -13.91
C SER A 378 10.03 2.79 -13.34
N ILE A 379 9.46 3.72 -12.56
CA ILE A 379 8.12 3.57 -11.98
C ILE A 379 7.05 3.65 -13.08
N LEU A 380 7.18 4.55 -14.05
CA LEU A 380 6.24 4.68 -15.16
C LEU A 380 6.22 3.44 -16.04
N GLN A 381 7.35 2.76 -16.23
CA GLN A 381 7.40 1.46 -16.91
C GLN A 381 6.60 0.40 -16.14
N ILE A 382 6.74 0.35 -14.82
CA ILE A 382 5.95 -0.56 -13.97
C ILE A 382 4.46 -0.21 -14.05
N LEU A 383 4.10 1.07 -13.94
CA LEU A 383 2.72 1.56 -14.09
C LEU A 383 2.13 1.26 -15.47
N ALA A 384 2.95 1.18 -16.52
CA ALA A 384 2.52 0.74 -17.86
C ALA A 384 2.05 -0.71 -17.82
N GLY A 385 2.72 -1.55 -17.03
CA GLY A 385 2.36 -2.95 -16.86
C GLY A 385 1.13 -3.17 -15.99
N ILE A 386 0.73 -2.21 -15.14
CA ILE A 386 -0.32 -2.44 -14.11
C ILE A 386 -1.51 -1.48 -14.16
N TYR A 387 -1.58 -0.50 -15.08
CA TYR A 387 -2.72 0.44 -15.13
C TYR A 387 -4.07 -0.26 -15.34
N HIS A 388 -4.06 -1.45 -15.94
CA HIS A 388 -5.25 -2.28 -16.13
C HIS A 388 -5.82 -2.84 -14.83
N LEU A 389 -5.09 -2.74 -13.70
CA LEU A 389 -5.60 -3.11 -12.37
C LEU A 389 -6.79 -2.24 -11.94
N GLY A 390 -6.86 -0.99 -12.42
CA GLY A 390 -8.03 -0.16 -12.17
C GLY A 390 -7.82 1.33 -12.40
N SER A 391 -8.89 2.07 -12.13
CA SER A 391 -8.95 3.52 -12.36
C SER A 391 -7.91 4.31 -11.57
N VAL A 392 -7.54 3.85 -10.37
CA VAL A 392 -6.50 4.50 -9.55
C VAL A 392 -5.14 4.35 -10.23
N ALA A 393 -4.75 3.14 -10.65
CA ALA A 393 -3.47 2.93 -11.33
C ALA A 393 -3.38 3.72 -12.64
N ALA A 394 -4.45 3.79 -13.41
CA ALA A 394 -4.52 4.62 -14.61
C ALA A 394 -4.39 6.13 -14.31
N LYS A 395 -5.04 6.62 -13.24
CA LYS A 395 -4.87 8.01 -12.77
C LYS A 395 -3.43 8.27 -12.34
N THR A 396 -2.83 7.39 -11.53
CA THR A 396 -1.45 7.52 -11.07
C THR A 396 -0.48 7.57 -12.24
N ARG A 397 -0.63 6.67 -13.22
CA ARG A 397 0.16 6.68 -14.46
C ARG A 397 0.07 8.03 -15.18
N LEU A 398 -1.16 8.52 -15.41
CA LEU A 398 -1.40 9.79 -16.10
C LEU A 398 -0.74 10.97 -15.37
N VAL A 399 -1.00 11.10 -14.07
CA VAL A 399 -0.49 12.21 -13.25
C VAL A 399 1.03 12.19 -13.19
N LEU A 400 1.64 11.03 -12.96
CA LEU A 400 3.09 10.93 -12.90
C LEU A 400 3.76 11.16 -14.25
N ALA A 401 3.15 10.74 -15.35
CA ALA A 401 3.69 11.02 -16.68
C ALA A 401 3.71 12.53 -16.98
N VAL A 402 2.60 13.23 -16.70
CA VAL A 402 2.52 14.69 -16.83
C VAL A 402 3.55 15.37 -15.94
N ALA A 403 3.63 14.98 -14.66
CA ALA A 403 4.59 15.54 -13.71
C ALA A 403 6.03 15.33 -14.16
N THR A 404 6.35 14.15 -14.70
CA THR A 404 7.69 13.80 -15.21
C THR A 404 8.06 14.66 -16.41
N THR A 405 7.16 14.79 -17.40
CA THR A 405 7.43 15.58 -18.62
C THR A 405 7.58 17.06 -18.33
N VAL A 406 6.73 17.61 -17.45
CA VAL A 406 6.86 19.01 -17.00
C VAL A 406 8.17 19.21 -16.24
N THR A 407 8.48 18.32 -15.30
CA THR A 407 9.72 18.39 -14.52
C THR A 407 10.97 18.31 -15.40
N SER A 408 10.98 17.44 -16.40
CA SER A 408 12.07 17.32 -17.39
C SER A 408 12.28 18.62 -18.17
N SER A 409 11.18 19.31 -18.51
CA SER A 409 11.21 20.54 -19.31
C SER A 409 11.76 21.77 -18.57
N LEU A 410 11.83 21.75 -17.23
CA LEU A 410 12.26 22.89 -16.41
C LEU A 410 13.70 23.34 -16.69
N ILE A 411 14.63 22.41 -16.94
CA ILE A 411 16.05 22.73 -17.14
C ILE A 411 16.33 23.42 -18.47
N ASN A 412 15.49 23.17 -19.47
CA ASN A 412 15.64 23.75 -20.81
C ASN A 412 15.02 25.16 -20.92
N ASP A 413 14.41 25.69 -19.85
CA ASP A 413 13.75 26.99 -19.84
C ASP A 413 14.45 27.99 -18.91
N LEU A 414 14.90 29.12 -19.48
CA LEU A 414 15.72 30.14 -18.82
C LEU A 414 14.93 31.31 -18.23
N GLY A 415 13.60 31.36 -18.33
CA GLY A 415 12.82 32.53 -17.88
C GLY A 415 12.02 33.17 -19.01
N GLY A 416 10.74 33.51 -18.79
CA GLY A 416 9.94 34.27 -19.76
C GLY A 416 8.48 34.56 -19.34
N PRO A 417 7.83 35.59 -19.90
CA PRO A 417 6.49 36.04 -19.51
C PRO A 417 5.34 35.06 -19.87
N GLN A 418 5.62 33.98 -20.61
CA GLN A 418 4.63 32.96 -21.02
C GLN A 418 5.02 31.54 -20.57
N GLN A 419 5.91 31.39 -19.58
CA GLN A 419 6.40 30.09 -19.13
C GLN A 419 5.31 29.15 -18.63
N ASP A 420 4.39 29.66 -17.81
CA ASP A 420 3.30 28.84 -17.28
C ASP A 420 2.42 28.28 -18.42
N ILE A 421 2.18 29.07 -19.48
CA ILE A 421 1.43 28.63 -20.67
C ILE A 421 2.19 27.54 -21.43
N LYS A 422 3.53 27.66 -21.52
CA LYS A 422 4.38 26.66 -22.18
C LYS A 422 4.36 25.34 -21.42
N PHE A 423 4.57 25.35 -20.10
CA PHE A 423 4.50 24.13 -19.28
C PHE A 423 3.11 23.52 -19.27
N PHE A 424 2.07 24.35 -19.29
CA PHE A 424 0.69 23.88 -19.42
C PHE A 424 0.47 23.12 -20.73
N ARG A 425 0.97 23.63 -21.86
CA ARG A 425 0.89 22.94 -23.15
C ARG A 425 1.68 21.63 -23.16
N VAL A 426 2.90 21.63 -22.62
CA VAL A 426 3.72 20.42 -22.45
C VAL A 426 2.98 19.35 -21.64
N GLY A 427 2.32 19.75 -20.55
CA GLY A 427 1.52 18.85 -19.73
C GLY A 427 0.32 18.27 -20.47
N ILE A 428 -0.39 19.08 -21.28
CA ILE A 428 -1.50 18.60 -22.11
C ILE A 428 -1.03 17.56 -23.11
N THR A 429 0.07 17.82 -23.83
CA THR A 429 0.62 16.88 -24.82
C THR A 429 1.01 15.55 -24.16
N ALA A 430 1.69 15.58 -23.01
CA ALA A 430 2.03 14.37 -22.27
C ALA A 430 0.78 13.58 -21.84
N ALA A 431 -0.28 14.28 -21.39
CA ALA A 431 -1.53 13.65 -21.03
C ALA A 431 -2.24 13.01 -22.23
N GLU A 432 -2.23 13.68 -23.39
CA GLU A 432 -2.82 13.16 -24.63
C GLU A 432 -2.15 11.88 -25.09
N GLU A 433 -0.82 11.83 -25.08
CA GLU A 433 -0.03 10.65 -25.46
C GLU A 433 -0.40 9.45 -24.57
N VAL A 434 -0.33 9.62 -23.25
CA VAL A 434 -0.55 8.53 -22.29
C VAL A 434 -2.01 8.04 -22.28
N VAL A 435 -2.98 8.95 -22.38
CA VAL A 435 -4.40 8.58 -22.44
C VAL A 435 -4.73 7.86 -23.75
N THR A 436 -4.14 8.28 -24.86
CA THR A 436 -4.32 7.62 -26.16
C THR A 436 -3.73 6.22 -26.16
N GLU A 437 -2.53 6.05 -25.61
CA GLU A 437 -1.87 4.76 -25.41
C GLU A 437 -2.78 3.80 -24.60
N MET A 438 -3.21 4.22 -23.40
CA MET A 438 -4.08 3.42 -22.53
C MET A 438 -5.38 3.01 -23.25
N LYS A 439 -6.01 3.93 -24.00
CA LYS A 439 -7.26 3.65 -24.73
C LYS A 439 -7.05 2.64 -25.85
N GLN A 440 -5.94 2.74 -26.59
CA GLN A 440 -5.64 1.80 -27.68
C GLN A 440 -5.39 0.40 -27.14
N SER A 441 -4.57 0.26 -26.10
CA SER A 441 -4.27 -1.03 -25.48
C SER A 441 -5.51 -1.71 -24.89
N LEU A 442 -6.37 -0.98 -24.17
CA LEU A 442 -7.60 -1.56 -23.61
C LEU A 442 -8.58 -2.03 -24.69
N LYS A 443 -8.66 -1.33 -25.83
CA LYS A 443 -9.50 -1.76 -26.95
C LYS A 443 -8.96 -3.02 -27.65
N GLN A 444 -7.64 -3.18 -27.71
CA GLN A 444 -7.02 -4.39 -28.25
C GLN A 444 -7.30 -5.59 -27.34
N GLU A 445 -7.13 -5.44 -26.02
CA GLU A 445 -7.44 -6.51 -25.04
C GLU A 445 -8.92 -6.93 -25.08
N ASP A 446 -9.85 -5.99 -25.25
CA ASP A 446 -11.28 -6.29 -25.35
C ASP A 446 -11.64 -7.04 -26.64
N GLN A 447 -10.99 -6.69 -27.76
CA GLN A 447 -11.15 -7.39 -29.04
C GLN A 447 -10.58 -8.81 -28.97
N ASP A 448 -9.40 -8.99 -28.37
CA ASP A 448 -8.77 -10.30 -28.21
C ASP A 448 -9.57 -11.21 -27.26
N SER A 449 -10.11 -10.64 -26.17
CA SER A 449 -10.99 -11.36 -25.24
C SER A 449 -12.30 -11.78 -25.91
N THR A 450 -12.88 -10.91 -26.74
CA THR A 450 -14.10 -11.19 -27.52
C THR A 450 -13.85 -12.28 -28.57
N LEU A 451 -12.71 -12.23 -29.27
CA LEU A 451 -12.30 -13.25 -30.24
C LEU A 451 -12.00 -14.60 -29.58
N ALA A 452 -11.38 -14.61 -28.39
CA ALA A 452 -11.17 -15.82 -27.61
C ALA A 452 -12.50 -16.47 -27.20
N LEU A 453 -13.46 -15.69 -26.71
CA LEU A 453 -14.81 -16.18 -26.37
C LEU A 453 -15.58 -16.72 -27.58
N LEU A 454 -15.42 -16.11 -28.76
CA LEU A 454 -16.00 -16.61 -30.01
C LEU A 454 -15.31 -17.87 -30.52
N GLY A 455 -13.99 -18.00 -30.34
CA GLY A 455 -13.21 -19.20 -30.66
C GLY A 455 -13.60 -20.42 -29.82
N PHE A 456 -13.95 -20.22 -28.55
CA PHE A 456 -14.45 -21.28 -27.66
C PHE A 456 -15.81 -21.86 -28.10
N ASN A 457 -16.64 -21.09 -28.81
CA ASN A 457 -17.93 -21.57 -29.32
C ASN A 457 -17.82 -22.38 -30.63
N SER A 458 -16.68 -22.32 -31.32
CA SER A 458 -16.47 -23.04 -32.59
C SER A 458 -15.64 -24.32 -32.46
N ALA A 459 -15.09 -24.62 -31.27
CA ALA A 459 -14.30 -25.83 -31.01
C ALA A 459 -15.13 -26.92 -30.31
N ARG A 460 -16.20 -27.38 -30.97
CA ARG A 460 -16.92 -28.60 -30.59
C ARG A 460 -17.15 -29.51 -31.79
N THR A 461 -16.09 -29.83 -32.52
CA THR A 461 -16.14 -30.91 -33.53
C THR A 461 -14.75 -31.50 -33.80
N SER A 462 -14.61 -32.78 -33.45
CA SER A 462 -13.68 -33.80 -33.95
C SER A 462 -12.18 -33.49 -34.07
N ALA A 463 -11.39 -34.14 -33.21
CA ALA A 463 -9.98 -34.45 -33.46
C ALA A 463 -9.81 -35.91 -33.93
N PRO A 464 -8.83 -36.19 -34.80
CA PRO A 464 -8.03 -37.41 -34.72
C PRO A 464 -6.50 -37.12 -34.70
N PRO A 465 -5.64 -38.13 -34.42
CA PRO A 465 -4.45 -37.95 -33.59
C PRO A 465 -3.09 -37.91 -34.32
N SER A 466 -2.05 -37.53 -33.55
CA SER A 466 -0.60 -37.82 -33.73
C SER A 466 0.15 -36.88 -34.72
N VAL A 467 1.42 -36.42 -34.59
CA VAL A 467 2.69 -36.88 -33.98
C VAL A 467 3.69 -35.69 -33.81
N ALA A 468 4.60 -35.80 -32.83
CA ALA A 468 5.98 -35.28 -32.66
C ALA A 468 6.34 -33.78 -32.49
N THR A 469 7.14 -33.57 -31.43
CA THR A 469 8.17 -32.54 -31.20
C THR A 469 9.24 -32.49 -32.31
N PRO A 470 9.98 -31.36 -32.46
CA PRO A 470 11.29 -31.27 -31.77
C PRO A 470 11.76 -29.86 -31.32
N LEU A 471 12.51 -29.87 -30.21
CA LEU A 471 13.79 -29.19 -29.86
C LEU A 471 14.09 -27.71 -30.26
N ALA A 472 14.30 -26.92 -29.20
CA ALA A 472 15.50 -26.15 -28.82
C ALA A 472 16.21 -25.18 -29.81
N ALA A 473 16.40 -23.94 -29.35
CA ALA A 473 17.65 -23.19 -29.47
C ALA A 473 17.72 -22.04 -28.43
N ASP A 474 18.71 -22.14 -27.54
CA ASP A 474 19.26 -21.08 -26.68
C ASP A 474 19.77 -19.87 -27.47
N TRP A 475 19.92 -18.72 -26.80
CA TRP A 475 21.09 -17.81 -26.76
C TRP A 475 20.79 -16.67 -25.76
N MET A 476 21.31 -16.72 -24.53
CA MET A 476 22.59 -16.20 -23.99
C MET A 476 22.64 -14.69 -23.69
N ASP A 477 22.83 -14.42 -22.39
CA ASP A 477 23.74 -13.46 -21.74
C ASP A 477 23.87 -12.01 -22.23
N HIS A 478 23.47 -11.08 -21.34
CA HIS A 478 24.14 -9.80 -21.19
C HIS A 478 24.75 -9.67 -19.79
N ALA A 479 26.08 -9.61 -19.81
CA ALA A 479 26.98 -9.52 -18.68
C ALA A 479 26.82 -8.21 -17.89
N GLN A 480 27.11 -8.35 -16.60
CA GLN A 480 27.26 -7.32 -15.58
C GLN A 480 28.43 -6.37 -15.89
N LEU A 481 28.25 -5.08 -15.60
CA LEU A 481 29.31 -4.10 -15.38
C LEU A 481 28.95 -3.27 -14.12
N PRO A 482 29.82 -3.19 -13.10
CA PRO A 482 29.56 -2.41 -11.88
C PRO A 482 29.98 -0.94 -12.04
N ASP A 483 29.17 -0.01 -11.54
CA ASP A 483 29.41 1.44 -11.55
C ASP A 483 29.96 1.90 -10.18
N PRO A 484 31.25 2.30 -10.05
CA PRO A 484 31.91 2.49 -8.75
C PRO A 484 31.71 3.87 -8.09
N LEU A 485 30.71 4.67 -8.49
CA LEU A 485 30.51 6.04 -7.96
C LEU A 485 29.30 6.22 -7.02
N ILE A 486 28.51 5.17 -6.78
CA ILE A 486 27.36 5.25 -5.85
C ILE A 486 27.74 4.81 -4.42
N GLN A 487 28.75 3.96 -4.26
CA GLN A 487 29.19 3.46 -2.94
C GLN A 487 30.04 4.46 -2.13
N THR A 488 30.52 5.55 -2.73
CA THR A 488 31.37 6.54 -2.05
C THR A 488 30.58 7.67 -1.38
N LEU A 489 29.27 7.77 -1.60
CA LEU A 489 28.43 8.84 -1.04
C LEU A 489 27.41 8.36 0.01
N PHE A 490 27.13 7.06 0.08
CA PHE A 490 26.20 6.47 1.02
C PHE A 490 26.74 5.12 1.52
N PRO A 491 27.45 5.09 2.66
CA PRO A 491 27.77 3.83 3.33
C PRO A 491 26.46 3.19 3.83
N SER A 492 26.23 1.95 3.44
CA SER A 492 24.98 1.20 3.66
C SER A 492 24.77 0.69 5.08
N ASP A 493 25.67 0.97 6.02
CA ASP A 493 25.66 0.35 7.34
C ASP A 493 25.26 1.38 8.41
N CYS A 494 23.98 1.39 8.75
CA CYS A 494 23.48 2.02 9.98
C CYS A 494 23.07 0.91 10.95
N ASP A 495 24.05 0.36 11.66
CA ASP A 495 23.82 -0.48 12.84
C ASP A 495 23.30 0.39 13.98
N PHE A 496 22.02 0.21 14.34
CA PHE A 496 21.43 0.78 15.56
C PHE A 496 21.40 -0.28 16.66
N TYR A 497 22.51 -0.40 17.40
CA TYR A 497 22.53 -0.90 18.78
C TYR A 497 23.65 -0.16 19.54
N PRO A 498 23.36 0.60 20.62
CA PRO A 498 24.41 1.06 21.51
C PRO A 498 24.67 -0.03 22.55
N ASP A 499 25.74 -0.80 22.36
CA ASP A 499 26.31 -1.58 23.46
C ASP A 499 27.09 -0.67 24.41
N SER A 500 26.86 -0.96 25.68
CA SER A 500 27.43 -0.37 26.87
C SER A 500 28.97 -0.40 26.87
N GLU A 501 29.60 0.73 27.16
CA GLU A 501 30.76 0.79 28.06
C GLU A 501 31.07 2.23 28.50
N SER A 502 31.04 2.44 29.81
CA SER A 502 31.46 3.66 30.50
C SER A 502 32.98 3.88 30.41
N PRO A 503 33.43 5.14 30.52
CA PRO A 503 34.35 5.43 31.61
C PRO A 503 34.00 6.74 32.34
N GLY A 504 33.98 6.65 33.67
CA GLY A 504 33.69 7.78 34.56
C GLY A 504 34.87 8.75 34.69
N LEU A 505 34.53 10.03 34.85
CA LEU A 505 35.36 11.02 35.53
C LEU A 505 34.48 12.18 36.04
N GLY A 506 34.13 12.10 37.32
CA GLY A 506 34.23 13.17 38.30
C GLY A 506 33.54 14.53 38.06
N MET A 507 32.60 14.79 38.98
CA MET A 507 32.45 16.02 39.78
C MET A 507 31.46 17.13 39.34
N GLN A 508 30.54 17.34 40.29
CA GLN A 508 29.94 18.60 40.76
C GLN A 508 28.71 19.18 40.03
N SER A 509 27.58 18.86 40.66
CA SER A 509 26.43 19.71 40.92
C SER A 509 26.76 21.21 41.07
N ASP A 510 26.03 22.07 40.35
CA ASP A 510 25.42 23.27 40.92
C ASP A 510 24.42 23.96 39.97
N LEU A 511 23.38 24.54 40.59
CA LEU A 511 22.47 25.60 40.12
C LEU A 511 21.12 25.23 39.47
N CYS A 512 20.13 25.08 40.36
CA CYS A 512 18.73 25.45 40.15
C CYS A 512 18.58 26.93 39.75
N LEU A 513 17.87 27.23 38.65
CA LEU A 513 17.03 28.43 38.52
C LEU A 513 15.82 28.16 37.60
N PRO A 514 14.63 28.73 37.91
CA PRO A 514 13.36 28.41 37.25
C PRO A 514 13.11 29.27 36.01
N TYR A 515 12.75 28.66 34.87
CA TYR A 515 12.28 29.41 33.70
C TYR A 515 10.79 29.76 33.83
N SER A 516 10.53 31.06 33.99
CA SER A 516 9.21 31.69 33.95
C SER A 516 8.60 31.58 32.55
N MET A 517 7.45 30.90 32.42
CA MET A 517 6.64 30.98 31.20
C MET A 517 6.05 32.39 31.07
N ALA A 518 6.38 33.09 29.98
CA ALA A 518 5.68 34.29 29.58
C ALA A 518 4.27 33.94 29.05
N PRO A 519 3.24 34.75 29.31
CA PRO A 519 1.88 34.47 28.88
C PRO A 519 1.74 34.52 27.35
N PHE A 520 1.17 33.46 26.79
CA PHE A 520 0.87 33.29 25.37
C PHE A 520 -0.06 34.41 24.88
N LYS A 521 0.43 35.28 23.99
CA LYS A 521 -0.42 36.19 23.22
C LYS A 521 -0.92 35.46 21.97
N SER A 522 -2.23 35.42 21.77
CA SER A 522 -2.86 34.85 20.58
C SER A 522 -2.42 35.61 19.32
N PRO A 523 -1.91 34.93 18.28
CA PRO A 523 -1.78 35.56 16.99
C PRO A 523 -3.16 35.67 16.34
N SER A 524 -3.46 36.89 15.89
CA SER A 524 -4.63 37.27 15.12
C SER A 524 -4.91 36.32 13.95
N THR A 525 -6.15 35.82 13.93
CA THR A 525 -6.92 35.26 12.82
C THR A 525 -6.19 35.18 11.47
N ILE A 526 -5.50 34.06 11.24
CA ILE A 526 -5.21 33.58 9.87
C ILE A 526 -6.52 33.02 9.35
N GLN A 527 -7.14 33.70 8.39
CA GLN A 527 -8.27 33.14 7.64
C GLN A 527 -7.76 31.93 6.86
N SER A 528 -8.00 30.73 7.39
CA SER A 528 -7.87 29.47 6.65
C SER A 528 -8.85 29.51 5.49
N ILE A 529 -8.36 29.44 4.25
CA ILE A 529 -9.19 29.15 3.09
C ILE A 529 -9.61 27.68 3.25
N PRO A 530 -10.89 27.36 3.50
CA PRO A 530 -11.33 25.97 3.55
C PRO A 530 -11.60 25.49 2.12
N ASN A 531 -11.20 24.25 1.84
CA ASN A 531 -11.45 23.51 0.59
C ASN A 531 -10.46 23.75 -0.56
N LEU A 532 -9.21 23.30 -0.41
CA LEU A 532 -8.57 22.64 -1.56
C LEU A 532 -8.97 21.17 -1.53
N LEU A 533 -9.72 20.73 -2.54
CA LEU A 533 -9.88 19.31 -2.82
C LEU A 533 -8.55 18.79 -3.39
N TRP A 534 -8.22 17.51 -3.17
CA TRP A 534 -7.05 16.87 -3.77
C TRP A 534 -7.02 16.98 -5.31
N GLU A 535 -8.19 17.13 -5.94
CA GLU A 535 -8.36 17.34 -7.38
C GLU A 535 -7.95 18.74 -7.87
N ASP A 536 -7.73 19.69 -6.96
CA ASP A 536 -7.29 21.06 -7.25
C ASP A 536 -5.79 21.29 -7.01
N VAL A 537 -5.08 20.31 -6.43
CA VAL A 537 -3.60 20.22 -6.41
C VAL A 537 -3.14 19.53 -7.69
#